data_AF-A0A7C5K176-F1
#
_entry.id   AF-A0A7C5K176-F1
#
_cell.length_a   1.000
_cell.length_b   1.000
_cell.length_c   1.000
_cell.angle_alpha   90.00
_cell.angle_beta   90.00
_cell.angle_gamma   90.00
#
_symmetry.space_group_name_H-M   'P 1'
#
loop_
_entity.id
_entity.type
_entity.pdbx_description
1 polymer ?
#
loop_
_entity_poly.entity_id
_entity_poly.type
_entity_poly.pdbx_seq_one_letter_code
_entity_poly.pdbx_strand_id
1 'polypeptide(L)'
;MKGKMDRRSHKQSVKVPERVQFRKENALLILALAACFLSAYYPHFRNPFPIHVDEWQHLAQIISTSEGRPNFNPYIGEHHLDFEIVFHAFWALPALVLGRERFILFSSFIPAILAVISGLCIYWALRRIGLTNSEAIMSVFAFATVKSGLNILGMSYFVPLSASIPFIFIFLVYFSRGVSENNSRNLLISILIFVMLFLIYPPSATILIPTILAYPLFFGSFLKRRAYQMAGFGIFMIMLAAASNLMKIGGRSAFSILINNLVFRFGWGGYELKYSIPLLFTIPGTVLALFGAYFAAGDRKKLIFLISSISAVSIAFIFNKFNISLLAPYQRVSYYALIFMAPL
;
A
#
# COMPACT_ATOMS: atom_id res chain seq x y z
N MET A 1 -19.08 78.50 -2.19
CA MET A 1 -18.38 77.33 -1.63
C MET A 1 -17.91 76.44 -2.78
N LYS A 2 -16.60 76.43 -3.08
CA LYS A 2 -15.99 75.57 -4.10
C LYS A 2 -15.36 74.36 -3.40
N GLY A 3 -15.93 73.16 -3.62
CA GLY A 3 -15.42 71.91 -3.07
C GLY A 3 -14.22 71.38 -3.86
N LYS A 4 -13.09 71.19 -3.19
CA LYS A 4 -11.91 70.51 -3.74
C LYS A 4 -12.12 68.99 -3.65
N MET A 5 -12.19 68.34 -4.80
CA MET A 5 -12.25 66.88 -4.95
C MET A 5 -10.82 66.32 -4.80
N ASP A 6 -10.60 65.52 -3.76
CA ASP A 6 -9.32 64.87 -3.45
C ASP A 6 -9.15 63.60 -4.31
N ARG A 7 -8.30 63.66 -5.34
CA ARG A 7 -7.96 62.52 -6.21
C ARG A 7 -6.89 61.67 -5.53
N ARG A 8 -7.28 60.70 -4.70
CA ARG A 8 -6.37 59.66 -4.22
C ARG A 8 -6.23 58.57 -5.28
N SER A 9 -5.08 58.55 -5.96
CA SER A 9 -4.70 57.51 -6.91
C SER A 9 -4.37 56.20 -6.17
N HIS A 10 -5.21 55.19 -6.37
CA HIS A 10 -4.97 53.83 -5.91
C HIS A 10 -3.94 53.18 -6.85
N LYS A 11 -2.65 53.27 -6.51
CA LYS A 11 -1.61 52.44 -7.13
C LYS A 11 -1.79 51.00 -6.63
N GLN A 12 -2.52 50.18 -7.39
CA GLN A 12 -2.48 48.72 -7.23
C GLN A 12 -1.05 48.25 -7.53
N SER A 13 -0.31 47.88 -6.49
CA SER A 13 0.97 47.21 -6.64
C SER A 13 0.74 45.84 -7.27
N VAL A 14 1.15 45.68 -8.52
CA VAL A 14 1.19 44.38 -9.20
C VAL A 14 2.12 43.47 -8.38
N LYS A 15 1.55 42.49 -7.67
CA LYS A 15 2.33 41.42 -7.03
C LYS A 15 2.98 40.61 -8.13
N VAL A 16 4.27 40.83 -8.34
CA VAL A 16 5.11 39.99 -9.20
C VAL A 16 5.03 38.56 -8.65
N PRO A 17 4.69 37.55 -9.47
CA PRO A 17 4.61 36.17 -9.00
C PRO A 17 5.97 35.74 -8.46
N GLU A 18 5.98 35.29 -7.20
CA GLU A 18 7.13 34.66 -6.55
C GLU A 18 7.64 33.55 -7.48
N ARG A 19 8.86 33.71 -8.01
CA ARG A 19 9.54 32.62 -8.73
C ARG A 19 9.56 31.42 -7.80
N VAL A 20 9.02 30.29 -8.25
CA VAL A 20 9.10 29.00 -7.56
C VAL A 20 10.59 28.66 -7.42
N GLN A 21 11.19 29.07 -6.30
CA GLN A 21 12.60 28.82 -6.04
C GLN A 21 12.74 27.34 -5.74
N PHE A 22 13.41 26.63 -6.64
CA PHE A 22 13.63 25.19 -6.50
C PHE A 22 14.49 24.94 -5.24
N ARG A 23 13.86 24.50 -4.16
CA ARG A 23 14.55 24.24 -2.89
C ARG A 23 15.37 22.95 -3.02
N LYS A 24 16.52 22.88 -2.34
CA LYS A 24 17.40 21.69 -2.30
C LYS A 24 16.63 20.40 -1.93
N GLU A 25 15.62 20.52 -1.08
CA GLU A 25 14.74 19.43 -0.65
C GLU A 25 13.96 18.81 -1.82
N ASN A 26 13.53 19.61 -2.80
CA ASN A 26 12.82 19.10 -3.98
C ASN A 26 13.75 18.27 -4.87
N ALA A 27 15.01 18.69 -5.02
CA ALA A 27 16.01 17.92 -5.76
C ALA A 27 16.30 16.57 -5.09
N LEU A 28 16.41 16.55 -3.75
CA LEU A 28 16.60 15.31 -3.00
C LEU A 28 15.38 14.38 -3.08
N LEU A 29 14.16 14.93 -3.04
CA LEU A 29 12.96 14.13 -3.23
C LEU A 29 12.91 13.52 -4.64
N ILE A 30 13.22 14.30 -5.68
CA ILE A 30 13.29 13.79 -7.06
C ILE A 30 14.34 12.69 -7.18
N LEU A 31 15.50 12.85 -6.53
CA LEU A 31 16.52 11.82 -6.51
C LEU A 31 16.03 10.54 -5.80
N ALA A 32 15.33 10.66 -4.68
CA ALA A 32 14.75 9.53 -3.97
C ALA A 32 13.67 8.80 -4.79
N LEU A 33 12.83 9.54 -5.51
CA LEU A 33 11.82 8.98 -6.42
C LEU A 33 12.47 8.32 -7.65
N ALA A 34 13.54 8.91 -8.19
CA ALA A 34 14.34 8.30 -9.24
C ALA A 34 14.98 6.99 -8.76
N ALA A 35 15.44 6.93 -7.51
CA ALA A 35 15.93 5.68 -6.90
C ALA A 35 14.83 4.62 -6.80
N CYS A 36 13.59 4.99 -6.41
CA CYS A 36 12.44 4.08 -6.43
C CYS A 36 12.16 3.55 -7.84
N PHE A 37 12.16 4.43 -8.85
CA PHE A 37 11.98 4.05 -10.25
C PHE A 37 13.05 3.07 -10.71
N LEU A 38 14.33 3.40 -10.50
CA LEU A 38 15.46 2.57 -10.93
C LEU A 38 15.48 1.22 -10.23
N SER A 39 15.19 1.17 -8.92
CA SER A 39 15.13 -0.06 -8.14
C SER A 39 14.04 -1.01 -8.65
N ALA A 40 12.86 -0.48 -8.98
CA ALA A 40 11.76 -1.27 -9.53
C ALA A 40 11.98 -1.66 -11.00
N TYR A 41 12.50 -0.74 -11.84
CA TYR A 41 12.68 -0.96 -13.28
C TYR A 41 13.94 -1.75 -13.64
N TYR A 42 14.91 -1.88 -12.73
CA TYR A 42 16.19 -2.54 -13.00
C TYR A 42 16.10 -3.87 -13.76
N PRO A 43 15.17 -4.79 -13.44
CA PRO A 43 15.07 -6.06 -14.17
C PRO A 43 14.69 -5.91 -15.65
N HIS A 44 14.07 -4.79 -16.03
CA HIS A 44 13.60 -4.51 -17.39
C HIS A 44 14.62 -3.78 -18.27
N PHE A 45 15.79 -3.40 -17.75
CA PHE A 45 16.83 -2.76 -18.58
C PHE A 45 17.30 -3.63 -19.76
N ARG A 46 17.23 -4.96 -19.62
CA ARG A 46 17.62 -5.91 -20.68
C ARG A 46 16.46 -6.76 -21.18
N ASN A 47 15.28 -6.64 -20.58
CA ASN A 47 14.11 -7.43 -20.93
C ASN A 47 12.84 -6.55 -20.90
N PRO A 48 12.25 -6.23 -22.06
CA PRO A 48 11.04 -5.39 -22.12
C PRO A 48 9.75 -6.14 -21.71
N PHE A 49 9.85 -7.43 -21.37
CA PHE A 49 8.70 -8.27 -21.02
C PHE A 49 8.62 -8.54 -19.51
N PRO A 50 7.43 -8.89 -18.99
CA PRO A 50 7.26 -9.38 -17.62
C PRO A 50 8.21 -10.54 -17.31
N ILE A 51 8.75 -10.55 -16.09
CA ILE A 51 9.82 -11.45 -15.67
C ILE A 51 9.35 -12.55 -14.72
N HIS A 52 8.09 -12.51 -14.28
CA HIS A 52 7.51 -13.48 -13.38
C HIS A 52 6.19 -14.05 -13.90
N VAL A 53 5.92 -15.32 -13.61
CA VAL A 53 4.71 -16.03 -14.07
C VAL A 53 3.42 -15.37 -13.55
N ASP A 54 3.44 -14.86 -12.32
CA ASP A 54 2.32 -14.14 -11.70
C ASP A 54 1.94 -12.89 -12.50
N GLU A 55 2.92 -12.14 -13.02
CA GLU A 55 2.66 -10.97 -13.87
C GLU A 55 1.95 -11.37 -15.17
N TRP A 56 2.39 -12.47 -15.78
CA TRP A 56 1.75 -13.00 -16.99
C TRP A 56 0.31 -13.44 -16.73
N GLN A 57 0.04 -14.07 -15.58
CA GLN A 57 -1.31 -14.45 -15.17
C GLN A 57 -2.22 -13.22 -15.00
N HIS A 58 -1.77 -12.19 -14.30
CA HIS A 58 -2.54 -10.96 -14.17
C HIS A 58 -2.74 -10.24 -15.50
N LEU A 59 -1.69 -10.15 -16.34
CA LEU A 59 -1.79 -9.54 -17.66
C LEU A 59 -2.82 -10.25 -18.54
N ALA A 60 -2.82 -11.57 -18.52
CA ALA A 60 -3.78 -12.37 -19.24
C ALA A 60 -5.22 -12.09 -18.79
N GLN A 61 -5.46 -11.94 -17.49
CA GLN A 61 -6.78 -11.59 -16.96
C GLN A 61 -7.19 -10.15 -17.30
N ILE A 62 -6.25 -9.20 -17.24
CA ILE A 62 -6.46 -7.81 -17.65
C ILE A 62 -6.87 -7.74 -19.12
N ILE A 63 -6.12 -8.42 -19.99
CA ILE A 63 -6.38 -8.49 -21.43
C ILE A 63 -7.73 -9.15 -21.69
N SER A 64 -8.00 -10.30 -21.07
CA SER A 64 -9.30 -10.99 -21.21
C SER A 64 -10.46 -10.10 -20.77
N THR A 65 -10.30 -9.38 -19.66
CA THR A 65 -11.31 -8.43 -19.18
C THR A 65 -11.52 -7.28 -20.17
N SER A 66 -10.44 -6.75 -20.76
CA SER A 66 -10.52 -5.72 -21.80
C SER A 66 -11.22 -6.20 -23.08
N GLU A 67 -11.15 -7.51 -23.37
CA GLU A 67 -11.80 -8.18 -24.50
C GLU A 67 -13.25 -8.61 -24.18
N GLY A 68 -13.83 -8.15 -23.06
CA GLY A 68 -15.20 -8.43 -22.66
C GLY A 68 -15.41 -9.79 -22.00
N ARG A 69 -14.33 -10.44 -21.56
CA ARG A 69 -14.34 -11.74 -20.86
C ARG A 69 -13.76 -11.60 -19.45
N PRO A 70 -14.47 -10.93 -18.52
CA PRO A 70 -14.02 -10.82 -17.14
C PRO A 70 -13.94 -12.21 -16.49
N ASN A 71 -13.03 -12.36 -15.52
CA ASN A 71 -12.84 -13.60 -14.74
C ASN A 71 -12.45 -14.84 -15.56
N PHE A 72 -12.09 -14.68 -16.83
CA PHE A 72 -11.62 -15.78 -17.68
C PHE A 72 -10.10 -15.87 -17.62
N ASN A 73 -9.57 -17.04 -17.30
CA ASN A 73 -8.13 -17.30 -17.31
C ASN A 73 -7.76 -18.05 -18.60
N PRO A 74 -7.10 -17.41 -19.58
CA PRO A 74 -6.78 -18.05 -20.85
C PRO A 74 -5.74 -19.16 -20.75
N TYR A 75 -4.98 -19.25 -19.64
CA TYR A 75 -4.04 -20.36 -19.43
C TYR A 75 -4.73 -21.65 -19.01
N ILE A 76 -5.88 -21.55 -18.34
CA ILE A 76 -6.66 -22.69 -17.85
C ILE A 76 -7.86 -22.97 -18.77
N GLY A 77 -8.32 -21.96 -19.51
CA GLY A 77 -9.48 -22.05 -20.39
C GLY A 77 -10.81 -21.99 -19.66
N GLU A 78 -10.83 -21.55 -18.40
CA GLU A 78 -12.01 -21.56 -17.54
C GLU A 78 -12.24 -20.21 -16.86
N HIS A 79 -13.49 -19.96 -16.45
CA HIS A 79 -13.83 -18.86 -15.55
C HIS A 79 -13.48 -19.25 -14.11
N HIS A 80 -12.91 -18.31 -13.37
CA HIS A 80 -12.56 -18.51 -11.96
C HIS A 80 -13.05 -17.34 -11.11
N LEU A 81 -13.06 -17.53 -9.79
CA LEU A 81 -13.34 -16.43 -8.87
C LEU A 81 -12.11 -15.53 -8.81
N ASP A 82 -12.29 -14.28 -9.24
CA ASP A 82 -11.28 -13.25 -9.20
C ASP A 82 -11.44 -12.39 -7.93
N PHE A 83 -10.54 -12.58 -6.97
CA PHE A 83 -10.51 -11.80 -5.73
C PHE A 83 -9.83 -10.42 -5.89
N GLU A 84 -9.26 -10.15 -7.06
CA GLU A 84 -8.45 -8.97 -7.38
C GLU A 84 -9.11 -8.17 -8.52
N ILE A 85 -10.44 -8.28 -8.62
CA ILE A 85 -11.25 -7.74 -9.72
C ILE A 85 -11.02 -6.25 -9.97
N VAL A 86 -10.79 -5.45 -8.92
CA VAL A 86 -10.54 -4.00 -9.10
C VAL A 86 -9.19 -3.77 -9.74
N PHE A 87 -8.17 -4.58 -9.42
CA PHE A 87 -6.88 -4.51 -10.09
C PHE A 87 -7.02 -4.85 -11.58
N HIS A 88 -7.67 -5.97 -11.93
CA HIS A 88 -7.83 -6.36 -13.34
C HIS A 88 -8.72 -5.38 -14.12
N ALA A 89 -9.86 -4.96 -13.56
CA ALA A 89 -10.77 -4.03 -14.21
C ALA A 89 -10.16 -2.64 -14.41
N PHE A 90 -9.38 -2.13 -13.45
CA PHE A 90 -8.71 -0.84 -13.58
C PHE A 90 -7.71 -0.85 -14.74
N TRP A 91 -6.88 -1.90 -14.82
CA TRP A 91 -5.85 -2.02 -15.86
C TRP A 91 -6.39 -2.47 -17.21
N ALA A 92 -7.59 -3.06 -17.27
CA ALA A 92 -8.26 -3.40 -18.51
C ALA A 92 -8.59 -2.16 -19.37
N LEU A 93 -8.81 -1.00 -18.75
CA LEU A 93 -9.07 0.25 -19.47
C LEU A 93 -7.85 0.70 -20.30
N PRO A 94 -6.64 0.88 -19.73
CA PRO A 94 -5.44 1.10 -20.54
C PRO A 94 -5.16 0.00 -21.57
N ALA A 95 -5.42 -1.28 -21.23
CA ALA A 95 -5.22 -2.39 -22.16
C ALA A 95 -6.15 -2.28 -23.39
N LEU A 96 -7.41 -1.90 -23.18
CA LEU A 96 -8.38 -1.64 -24.24
C LEU A 96 -7.92 -0.52 -25.17
N VAL A 97 -7.41 0.58 -24.60
CA VAL A 97 -6.98 1.77 -25.36
C VAL A 97 -5.69 1.51 -26.14
N LEU A 98 -4.71 0.85 -25.53
CA LEU A 98 -3.41 0.60 -26.14
C LEU A 98 -3.41 -0.60 -27.10
N GLY A 99 -4.33 -1.54 -26.90
CA GLY A 99 -4.30 -2.85 -27.55
C GLY A 99 -3.30 -3.81 -26.88
N ARG A 100 -3.53 -5.11 -27.09
CA ARG A 100 -2.82 -6.22 -26.42
C ARG A 100 -1.30 -6.08 -26.44
N GLU A 101 -0.68 -5.99 -27.62
CA GLU A 101 0.78 -5.99 -27.77
C GLU A 101 1.45 -4.79 -27.10
N ARG A 102 0.89 -3.59 -27.31
CA ARG A 102 1.43 -2.35 -26.73
C ARG A 102 1.25 -2.32 -25.22
N PHE A 103 0.13 -2.85 -24.72
CA PHE A 103 -0.10 -2.93 -23.28
C PHE A 103 0.88 -3.89 -22.59
N ILE A 104 1.20 -5.04 -23.20
CA ILE A 104 2.22 -5.96 -22.68
C ILE A 104 3.57 -5.24 -22.55
N LEU A 105 4.00 -4.49 -23.57
CA LEU A 105 5.25 -3.72 -23.49
C LEU A 105 5.17 -2.60 -22.43
N PHE A 106 4.06 -1.87 -22.38
CA PHE A 106 3.82 -0.83 -21.38
C PHE A 106 3.84 -1.38 -19.95
N SER A 107 3.39 -2.62 -19.75
CA SER A 107 3.30 -3.24 -18.43
C SER A 107 4.65 -3.38 -17.71
N SER A 108 5.76 -3.47 -18.46
CA SER A 108 7.12 -3.48 -17.88
C SER A 108 7.51 -2.16 -17.18
N PHE A 109 6.86 -1.04 -17.53
CA PHE A 109 7.09 0.25 -16.90
C PHE A 109 6.18 0.51 -15.70
N ILE A 110 5.04 -0.19 -15.61
CA ILE A 110 4.05 0.03 -14.56
C ILE A 110 4.61 -0.18 -13.14
N PRO A 111 5.42 -1.22 -12.85
CA PRO A 111 6.01 -1.41 -11.51
C PRO A 111 6.82 -0.20 -11.06
N ALA A 112 7.59 0.40 -11.98
CA ALA A 112 8.40 1.58 -11.72
C ALA A 112 7.56 2.84 -11.47
N ILE A 113 6.47 3.01 -12.23
CA ILE A 113 5.49 4.09 -12.00
C ILE A 113 4.85 3.92 -10.62
N LEU A 114 4.42 2.70 -10.28
CA LEU A 114 3.82 2.39 -8.98
C LEU A 114 4.83 2.58 -7.83
N ALA A 115 6.12 2.32 -8.04
CA ALA A 115 7.19 2.59 -7.08
C ALA A 115 7.35 4.09 -6.80
N VAL A 116 7.33 4.94 -7.83
CA VAL A 116 7.34 6.40 -7.68
C VAL A 116 6.10 6.88 -6.94
N ILE A 117 4.90 6.42 -7.33
CA ILE A 117 3.65 6.78 -6.65
C ILE A 117 3.68 6.34 -5.18
N SER A 118 4.19 5.14 -4.89
CA SER A 118 4.35 4.63 -3.53
C SER A 118 5.30 5.50 -2.72
N GLY A 119 6.46 5.86 -3.27
CA GLY A 119 7.41 6.78 -2.63
C GLY A 119 6.80 8.16 -2.34
N LEU A 120 6.02 8.70 -3.28
CA LEU A 120 5.27 9.95 -3.07
C LEU A 120 4.23 9.83 -1.96
N CYS A 121 3.50 8.72 -1.90
CA CYS A 121 2.52 8.46 -0.84
C CYS A 121 3.18 8.28 0.53
N ILE A 122 4.35 7.64 0.61
CA ILE A 122 5.16 7.54 1.83
C ILE A 122 5.59 8.93 2.29
N TYR A 123 6.20 9.71 1.40
CA TYR A 123 6.62 11.07 1.70
C TYR A 123 5.44 11.91 2.22
N TRP A 124 4.33 11.92 1.48
CA TRP A 124 3.12 12.64 1.87
C TRP A 124 2.59 12.16 3.23
N ALA A 125 2.55 10.85 3.46
CA ALA A 125 2.05 10.27 4.70
C ALA A 125 2.85 10.73 5.91
N LEU A 126 4.18 10.67 5.81
CA LEU A 126 5.09 11.06 6.88
C LEU A 126 5.03 12.56 7.16
N ARG A 127 4.94 13.38 6.12
CA ARG A 127 4.73 14.83 6.26
C ARG A 127 3.40 15.17 6.93
N ARG A 128 2.35 14.35 6.71
CA ARG A 128 1.05 14.52 7.39
C ARG A 128 1.05 14.06 8.84
N ILE A 129 1.93 13.15 9.21
CA ILE A 129 2.10 12.66 10.58
C ILE A 129 3.03 13.57 11.40
N GLY A 130 3.82 14.41 10.74
CA GLY A 130 4.57 15.50 11.37
C GLY A 130 6.09 15.38 11.25
N LEU A 131 6.60 14.44 10.45
CA LEU A 131 8.03 14.32 10.17
C LEU A 131 8.52 15.50 9.33
N THR A 132 9.78 15.89 9.51
CA THR A 132 10.50 16.88 8.71
C THR A 132 10.65 16.43 7.24
N ASN A 133 11.00 17.36 6.34
CA ASN A 133 11.21 17.03 4.92
C ASN A 133 12.31 15.98 4.78
N SER A 134 13.41 16.16 5.52
CA SER A 134 14.57 15.28 5.47
C SER A 134 14.26 13.87 5.95
N GLU A 135 13.55 13.71 7.08
CA GLU A 135 13.15 12.39 7.59
C GLU A 135 12.21 11.67 6.59
N ALA A 136 11.25 12.40 6.02
CA ALA A 136 10.33 11.84 5.03
C ALA A 136 11.06 11.43 3.74
N ILE A 137 12.01 12.24 3.25
CA ILE A 137 12.84 11.90 2.08
C ILE A 137 13.73 10.69 2.38
N MET A 138 14.32 10.62 3.57
CA MET A 138 15.14 9.47 3.99
C MET A 138 14.32 8.17 4.01
N SER A 139 13.06 8.24 4.45
CA SER A 139 12.15 7.09 4.41
C SER A 139 11.83 6.64 2.98
N VAL A 140 11.76 7.56 2.01
CA VAL A 140 11.62 7.21 0.59
C VAL A 140 12.90 6.53 0.06
N PHE A 141 14.09 6.98 0.47
CA PHE A 141 15.33 6.27 0.16
C PHE A 141 15.36 4.87 0.77
N ALA A 142 14.97 4.72 2.04
CA ALA A 142 14.86 3.41 2.70
C ALA A 142 13.84 2.51 2.00
N PHE A 143 12.73 3.07 1.51
CA PHE A 143 11.77 2.31 0.70
C PHE A 143 12.37 1.86 -0.64
N ALA A 144 13.19 2.69 -1.29
CA ALA A 144 13.85 2.31 -2.54
C ALA A 144 14.85 1.14 -2.39
N THR A 145 15.36 0.88 -1.18
CA THR A 145 16.25 -0.25 -0.90
C THR A 145 15.53 -1.55 -0.55
N VAL A 146 14.19 -1.53 -0.39
CA VAL A 146 13.37 -2.72 -0.16
C VAL A 146 13.52 -3.65 -1.35
N LYS A 147 14.10 -4.83 -1.11
CA LYS A 147 14.40 -5.81 -2.16
C LYS A 147 13.13 -6.53 -2.59
N SER A 148 12.89 -6.53 -3.91
CA SER A 148 11.97 -7.48 -4.56
C SER A 148 12.73 -8.75 -4.94
N GLY A 149 12.02 -9.87 -5.08
CA GLY A 149 12.62 -11.10 -5.61
C GLY A 149 11.56 -12.11 -6.04
N LEU A 150 11.95 -13.13 -6.80
CA LEU A 150 11.01 -14.07 -7.43
C LEU A 150 10.05 -14.74 -6.42
N ASN A 151 10.53 -15.05 -5.21
CA ASN A 151 9.68 -15.67 -4.19
C ASN A 151 8.83 -14.65 -3.41
N ILE A 152 9.39 -13.47 -3.11
CA ILE A 152 8.72 -12.45 -2.27
C ILE A 152 7.76 -11.58 -3.10
N LEU A 153 8.02 -11.47 -4.40
CA LEU A 153 7.59 -10.39 -5.28
C LEU A 153 7.94 -9.02 -4.69
N GLY A 154 7.25 -7.97 -5.12
CA GLY A 154 7.48 -6.62 -4.62
C GLY A 154 7.27 -5.54 -5.67
N MET A 155 7.92 -4.40 -5.48
CA MET A 155 7.79 -3.22 -6.35
C MET A 155 8.32 -3.43 -7.76
N SER A 156 9.16 -4.43 -7.98
CA SER A 156 9.70 -4.72 -9.31
C SER A 156 8.75 -5.52 -10.20
N TYR A 157 7.56 -5.91 -9.73
CA TYR A 157 6.63 -6.77 -10.46
C TYR A 157 5.26 -6.11 -10.63
N PHE A 158 4.65 -6.31 -11.80
CA PHE A 158 3.32 -5.80 -12.12
C PHE A 158 2.24 -6.72 -11.57
N VAL A 159 2.00 -6.59 -10.26
CA VAL A 159 1.09 -7.43 -9.48
C VAL A 159 0.23 -6.58 -8.54
N PRO A 160 -0.93 -7.08 -8.07
CA PRO A 160 -1.81 -6.35 -7.17
C PRO A 160 -1.14 -5.82 -5.89
N LEU A 161 -0.12 -6.52 -5.39
CA LEU A 161 0.72 -6.08 -4.27
C LEU A 161 1.34 -4.70 -4.52
N SER A 162 1.97 -4.49 -5.69
CA SER A 162 2.68 -3.23 -5.97
C SER A 162 1.71 -2.06 -6.17
N ALA A 163 0.52 -2.34 -6.72
CA ALA A 163 -0.57 -1.37 -6.84
C ALA A 163 -1.22 -1.00 -5.48
N SER A 164 -1.15 -1.87 -4.48
CA SER A 164 -1.76 -1.65 -3.16
C SER A 164 -0.97 -0.71 -2.26
N ILE A 165 0.35 -0.63 -2.44
CA ILE A 165 1.24 0.06 -1.50
C ILE A 165 0.93 1.55 -1.32
N PRO A 166 0.60 2.33 -2.37
CA PRO A 166 0.14 3.71 -2.19
C PRO A 166 -1.07 3.81 -1.25
N PHE A 167 -2.05 2.93 -1.44
CA PHE A 167 -3.27 2.90 -0.64
C PHE A 167 -3.04 2.47 0.80
N ILE A 168 -2.06 1.58 1.07
CA ILE A 168 -1.64 1.23 2.44
C ILE A 168 -1.21 2.48 3.21
N PHE A 169 -0.34 3.31 2.63
CA PHE A 169 0.14 4.52 3.31
C PHE A 169 -0.95 5.58 3.47
N ILE A 170 -1.81 5.75 2.47
CA ILE A 170 -2.97 6.65 2.57
C ILE A 170 -3.92 6.16 3.68
N PHE A 171 -4.18 4.86 3.76
CA PHE A 171 -4.97 4.24 4.81
C PHE A 171 -4.39 4.54 6.21
N LEU A 172 -3.09 4.29 6.42
CA LEU A 172 -2.44 4.50 7.73
C LEU A 172 -2.57 5.96 8.20
N VAL A 173 -2.52 6.94 7.29
CA VAL A 173 -2.69 8.37 7.64
C VAL A 173 -4.12 8.68 8.05
N TYR A 174 -5.11 8.29 7.23
CA TYR A 174 -6.51 8.60 7.54
C TYR A 174 -7.00 7.83 8.76
N PHE A 175 -6.58 6.58 8.92
CA PHE A 175 -6.89 5.77 10.09
C PHE A 175 -6.25 6.37 11.34
N SER A 176 -4.94 6.67 11.32
CA SER A 176 -4.24 7.20 12.48
C SER A 176 -4.83 8.52 12.96
N ARG A 177 -5.12 9.45 12.03
CA ARG A 177 -5.79 10.72 12.34
C ARG A 177 -7.23 10.55 12.77
N GLY A 178 -7.97 9.64 12.14
CA GLY A 178 -9.35 9.33 12.52
C GLY A 178 -9.47 8.88 13.98
N VAL A 179 -8.53 8.04 14.42
CA VAL A 179 -8.43 7.57 15.80
C VAL A 179 -7.88 8.66 16.72
N SER A 180 -6.74 9.29 16.40
CA SER A 180 -6.06 10.23 17.30
C SER A 180 -6.80 11.56 17.46
N GLU A 181 -7.42 12.06 16.39
CA GLU A 181 -8.18 13.32 16.36
C GLU A 181 -9.67 13.08 16.58
N ASN A 182 -10.11 11.82 16.78
CA ASN A 182 -11.52 11.43 16.91
C ASN A 182 -12.39 11.96 15.76
N ASN A 183 -11.88 11.87 14.53
CA ASN A 183 -12.48 12.45 13.33
C ASN A 183 -13.20 11.36 12.50
N SER A 184 -14.52 11.36 12.51
CA SER A 184 -15.36 10.38 11.81
C SER A 184 -15.20 10.41 10.29
N ARG A 185 -14.94 11.59 9.70
CA ARG A 185 -14.70 11.73 8.25
C ARG A 185 -13.43 10.99 7.85
N ASN A 186 -12.36 11.16 8.63
CA ASN A 186 -11.09 10.46 8.38
C ASN A 186 -11.26 8.94 8.55
N LEU A 187 -12.04 8.50 9.56
CA LEU A 187 -12.37 7.08 9.72
C LEU A 187 -13.16 6.53 8.54
N LEU A 188 -14.19 7.24 8.07
CA LEU A 188 -14.97 6.83 6.90
C LEU A 188 -14.08 6.72 5.66
N ILE A 189 -13.21 7.70 5.41
CA ILE A 189 -12.23 7.64 4.31
C ILE A 189 -11.31 6.42 4.47
N SER A 190 -10.82 6.13 5.69
CA SER A 190 -9.98 4.96 5.93
C SER A 190 -10.72 3.64 5.66
N ILE A 191 -12.02 3.54 5.99
CA ILE A 191 -12.83 2.36 5.68
C ILE A 191 -12.97 2.20 4.17
N LEU A 192 -13.26 3.28 3.43
CA LEU A 192 -13.37 3.23 1.97
C LEU A 192 -12.05 2.79 1.32
N ILE A 193 -10.91 3.29 1.80
CA ILE A 193 -9.59 2.87 1.32
C ILE A 193 -9.33 1.39 1.69
N PHE A 194 -9.73 0.95 2.89
CA PHE A 194 -9.59 -0.45 3.30
C PHE A 194 -10.41 -1.39 2.40
N VAL A 195 -11.65 -1.02 2.07
CA VAL A 195 -12.46 -1.77 1.09
C VAL A 195 -11.77 -1.80 -0.27
N MET A 196 -11.26 -0.67 -0.74
CA MET A 196 -10.53 -0.61 -2.00
C MET A 196 -9.28 -1.50 -1.97
N LEU A 197 -8.49 -1.49 -0.88
CA LEU A 197 -7.36 -2.39 -0.67
C LEU A 197 -7.80 -3.85 -0.72
N PHE A 198 -8.91 -4.19 -0.08
CA PHE A 198 -9.41 -5.56 -0.07
C PHE A 198 -9.82 -6.04 -1.47
N LEU A 199 -10.38 -5.16 -2.30
CA LEU A 199 -10.79 -5.46 -3.67
C LEU A 199 -9.64 -5.41 -4.69
N ILE A 200 -8.56 -4.68 -4.39
CA ILE A 200 -7.33 -4.69 -5.20
C ILE A 200 -6.53 -5.94 -4.86
N TYR A 201 -6.25 -6.16 -3.57
CA TYR A 201 -5.42 -7.26 -3.11
C TYR A 201 -5.76 -7.61 -1.64
N PRO A 202 -6.58 -8.65 -1.39
CA PRO A 202 -7.00 -9.03 -0.04
C PRO A 202 -5.86 -9.21 0.98
N PRO A 203 -4.68 -9.77 0.63
CA PRO A 203 -3.54 -9.84 1.55
C PRO A 203 -3.05 -8.47 2.07
N SER A 204 -3.14 -7.40 1.26
CA SER A 204 -2.78 -6.03 1.70
C SER A 204 -3.75 -5.46 2.72
N ALA A 205 -5.03 -5.80 2.62
CA ALA A 205 -6.03 -5.34 3.59
C ALA A 205 -5.93 -6.15 4.90
N THR A 206 -5.84 -7.47 4.79
CA THR A 206 -5.81 -8.36 5.95
C THR A 206 -4.57 -8.16 6.82
N ILE A 207 -3.40 -7.86 6.24
CA ILE A 207 -2.18 -7.56 7.02
C ILE A 207 -2.31 -6.31 7.90
N LEU A 208 -3.25 -5.41 7.60
CA LEU A 208 -3.53 -4.21 8.39
C LEU A 208 -4.45 -4.46 9.60
N ILE A 209 -5.11 -5.63 9.67
CA ILE A 209 -6.05 -5.97 10.76
C ILE A 209 -5.39 -5.84 12.15
N PRO A 210 -4.18 -6.40 12.42
CA PRO A 210 -3.54 -6.24 13.72
C PRO A 210 -3.29 -4.78 14.07
N THR A 211 -2.90 -3.95 13.10
CA THR A 211 -2.74 -2.50 13.29
C THR A 211 -4.07 -1.83 13.66
N ILE A 212 -5.15 -2.19 12.95
CA ILE A 212 -6.51 -1.66 13.21
C ILE A 212 -7.00 -2.01 14.61
N LEU A 213 -6.64 -3.19 15.11
CA LEU A 213 -7.01 -3.65 16.45
C LEU A 213 -6.11 -3.03 17.53
N ALA A 214 -4.80 -2.95 17.29
CA ALA A 214 -3.82 -2.54 18.30
C ALA A 214 -3.69 -1.02 18.45
N TYR A 215 -3.65 -0.25 17.36
CA TYR A 215 -3.40 1.19 17.41
C TYR A 215 -4.43 1.98 18.26
N PRO A 216 -5.74 1.70 18.19
CA PRO A 216 -6.74 2.38 19.04
C PRO A 216 -6.56 2.15 20.55
N LEU A 217 -5.90 1.07 20.97
CA LEU A 217 -5.66 0.77 22.39
C LEU A 217 -4.81 1.85 23.08
N PHE A 218 -4.01 2.59 22.31
CA PHE A 218 -3.18 3.69 22.80
C PHE A 218 -3.96 5.02 22.99
N PHE A 219 -5.25 5.04 22.66
CA PHE A 219 -6.14 6.20 22.76
C PHE A 219 -7.39 5.84 23.56
N GLY A 220 -7.26 5.61 24.87
CA GLY A 220 -8.35 5.08 25.72
C GLY A 220 -9.69 5.84 25.69
N SER A 221 -9.72 7.12 25.30
CA SER A 221 -10.94 7.89 25.08
C SER A 221 -11.75 7.41 23.86
N PHE A 222 -11.07 6.83 22.87
CA PHE A 222 -11.66 6.34 21.63
C PHE A 222 -12.39 5.01 21.81
N LEU A 223 -11.86 4.11 22.65
CA LEU A 223 -12.49 2.81 22.96
C LEU A 223 -13.88 2.94 23.60
N LYS A 224 -14.18 4.07 24.23
CA LYS A 224 -15.49 4.35 24.84
C LYS A 224 -16.57 4.74 23.84
N ARG A 225 -16.25 4.93 22.54
CA ARG A 225 -17.21 5.36 21.51
C ARG A 225 -17.69 4.21 20.62
N ARG A 226 -19.01 4.18 20.43
CA ARG A 226 -19.76 3.30 19.51
C ARG A 226 -19.25 3.34 18.07
N ALA A 227 -18.70 4.48 17.62
CA ALA A 227 -18.20 4.67 16.26
C ALA A 227 -17.03 3.73 15.90
N TYR A 228 -16.15 3.39 16.85
CA TYR A 228 -15.08 2.41 16.63
C TYR A 228 -15.63 1.00 16.49
N GLN A 229 -16.56 0.64 17.37
CA GLN A 229 -17.26 -0.65 17.32
C GLN A 229 -18.00 -0.79 15.99
N MET A 230 -18.61 0.28 15.48
CA MET A 230 -19.26 0.31 14.17
C MET A 230 -18.28 0.27 12.99
N ALA A 231 -17.10 0.87 13.11
CA ALA A 231 -16.06 0.81 12.06
C ALA A 231 -15.45 -0.60 11.96
N GLY A 232 -15.08 -1.20 13.10
CA GLY A 232 -14.58 -2.58 13.16
C GLY A 232 -15.63 -3.59 12.73
N PHE A 233 -16.88 -3.42 13.21
CA PHE A 233 -18.01 -4.24 12.76
C PHE A 233 -18.32 -4.03 11.27
N GLY A 234 -18.25 -2.80 10.77
CA GLY A 234 -18.47 -2.48 9.36
C GLY A 234 -17.44 -3.16 8.46
N ILE A 235 -16.15 -3.08 8.81
CA ILE A 235 -15.07 -3.79 8.11
C ILE A 235 -15.31 -5.30 8.12
N PHE A 236 -15.63 -5.87 9.29
CA PHE A 236 -15.93 -7.30 9.44
C PHE A 236 -17.15 -7.73 8.61
N MET A 237 -18.23 -6.96 8.62
CA MET A 237 -19.44 -7.24 7.85
C MET A 237 -19.21 -7.11 6.35
N ILE A 238 -18.34 -6.19 5.91
CA ILE A 238 -17.96 -6.06 4.50
C ILE A 238 -17.13 -7.27 4.07
N MET A 239 -16.17 -7.72 4.88
CA MET A 239 -15.40 -8.93 4.60
C MET A 239 -16.31 -10.17 4.53
N LEU A 240 -17.27 -10.27 5.46
CA LEU A 240 -18.23 -11.37 5.51
C LEU A 240 -19.19 -11.34 4.31
N ALA A 241 -19.69 -10.16 3.94
CA ALA A 241 -20.60 -9.97 2.80
C ALA A 241 -19.89 -10.21 1.46
N ALA A 242 -18.63 -9.79 1.33
CA ALA A 242 -17.81 -10.10 0.17
C ALA A 242 -17.60 -11.61 0.04
N ALA A 243 -17.24 -12.29 1.15
CA ALA A 243 -17.08 -13.75 1.17
C ALA A 243 -18.40 -14.48 0.83
N SER A 244 -19.55 -14.04 1.36
CA SER A 244 -20.84 -14.69 1.12
C SER A 244 -21.36 -14.47 -0.30
N ASN A 245 -21.25 -13.25 -0.84
CA ASN A 245 -21.76 -12.92 -2.18
C ASN A 245 -20.87 -13.46 -3.30
N LEU A 246 -19.54 -13.39 -3.14
CA LEU A 246 -18.63 -13.93 -4.15
C LEU A 246 -18.76 -15.45 -4.27
N MET A 247 -19.07 -16.14 -3.17
CA MET A 247 -19.10 -17.60 -3.16
C MET A 247 -20.51 -18.20 -3.29
N LYS A 248 -21.59 -17.40 -3.25
CA LYS A 248 -22.99 -17.87 -3.22
C LYS A 248 -23.27 -18.90 -2.11
N ILE A 249 -22.62 -18.74 -0.96
CA ILE A 249 -22.65 -19.69 0.15
C ILE A 249 -23.34 -19.07 1.38
N GLY A 250 -24.09 -19.88 2.14
CA GLY A 250 -24.73 -19.46 3.39
C GLY A 250 -23.74 -19.07 4.50
N GLY A 251 -24.16 -18.18 5.41
CA GLY A 251 -23.28 -17.45 6.32
C GLY A 251 -22.32 -18.28 7.19
N ARG A 252 -22.71 -19.47 7.69
CA ARG A 252 -21.81 -20.33 8.49
C ARG A 252 -20.66 -20.89 7.66
N SER A 253 -20.97 -21.35 6.45
CA SER A 253 -19.96 -21.88 5.53
C SER A 253 -19.07 -20.75 5.00
N ALA A 254 -19.63 -19.56 4.72
CA ALA A 254 -18.85 -18.38 4.35
C ALA A 254 -17.87 -17.97 5.47
N PHE A 255 -18.28 -18.03 6.73
CA PHE A 255 -17.41 -17.77 7.88
C PHE A 255 -16.28 -18.79 7.99
N SER A 256 -16.59 -20.09 7.88
CA SER A 256 -15.57 -21.16 7.90
C SER A 256 -14.54 -20.98 6.78
N ILE A 257 -15.01 -20.68 5.55
CA ILE A 257 -14.14 -20.43 4.40
C ILE A 257 -13.29 -19.18 4.62
N LEU A 258 -13.86 -18.10 5.16
CA LEU A 258 -13.11 -16.89 5.49
C LEU A 258 -11.96 -17.20 6.45
N ILE A 259 -12.23 -17.91 7.55
CA ILE A 259 -11.19 -18.28 8.52
C ILE A 259 -10.13 -19.18 7.88
N ASN A 260 -10.54 -20.17 7.09
CA ASN A 260 -9.61 -21.06 6.40
C ASN A 260 -8.74 -20.31 5.38
N ASN A 261 -9.26 -19.25 4.76
CA ASN A 261 -8.51 -18.39 3.83
C ASN A 261 -7.63 -17.33 4.52
N LEU A 262 -7.74 -17.17 5.84
CA LEU A 262 -6.84 -16.32 6.64
C LEU A 262 -5.68 -17.13 7.25
N VAL A 263 -5.68 -18.46 7.11
CA VAL A 263 -4.63 -19.34 7.63
C VAL A 263 -3.95 -20.05 6.47
N PHE A 264 -2.70 -19.68 6.22
CA PHE A 264 -1.90 -20.22 5.13
C PHE A 264 -0.88 -21.22 5.69
N ARG A 265 -1.06 -22.51 5.38
CA ARG A 265 -0.09 -23.56 5.75
C ARG A 265 1.14 -23.58 4.86
N PHE A 266 0.96 -23.15 3.62
CA PHE A 266 2.01 -22.97 2.64
C PHE A 266 1.87 -21.56 2.06
N GLY A 267 2.99 -20.98 1.66
CA GLY A 267 3.01 -19.83 0.78
C GLY A 267 2.60 -20.20 -0.64
N TRP A 268 2.69 -19.23 -1.54
CA TRP A 268 2.34 -19.41 -2.95
C TRP A 268 3.50 -19.87 -3.82
N GLY A 269 4.71 -19.96 -3.26
CA GLY A 269 5.88 -20.48 -3.96
C GLY A 269 5.97 -22.00 -3.87
N GLY A 270 6.54 -22.65 -4.89
CA GLY A 270 6.85 -24.09 -4.83
C GLY A 270 7.90 -24.45 -3.75
N TYR A 271 8.59 -23.45 -3.19
CA TYR A 271 9.59 -23.60 -2.13
C TYR A 271 9.42 -22.54 -1.04
N GLU A 272 9.26 -22.98 0.21
CA GLU A 272 9.15 -22.10 1.38
C GLU A 272 10.54 -21.68 1.89
N LEU A 273 11.09 -20.60 1.33
CA LEU A 273 12.32 -20.01 1.83
C LEU A 273 12.04 -19.20 3.10
N LYS A 274 12.61 -19.61 4.24
CA LYS A 274 12.55 -18.84 5.48
C LYS A 274 13.52 -17.65 5.43
N TYR A 275 12.97 -16.46 5.56
CA TYR A 275 13.73 -15.21 5.56
C TYR A 275 14.07 -14.76 6.99
N SER A 276 15.31 -14.31 7.14
CA SER A 276 15.71 -13.44 8.24
C SER A 276 15.38 -12.01 7.85
N ILE A 277 14.37 -11.41 8.49
CA ILE A 277 13.93 -10.03 8.20
C ILE A 277 15.10 -9.02 8.28
N PRO A 278 15.99 -9.08 9.29
CA PRO A 278 17.14 -8.18 9.32
C PRO A 278 18.07 -8.28 8.11
N LEU A 279 18.29 -9.49 7.60
CA LEU A 279 19.14 -9.70 6.42
C LEU A 279 18.41 -9.30 5.13
N LEU A 280 17.11 -9.57 5.07
CA LEU A 280 16.27 -9.24 3.94
C LEU A 280 16.14 -7.71 3.74
N PHE A 281 15.97 -6.95 4.83
CA PHE A 281 15.96 -5.48 4.78
C PHE A 281 17.35 -4.86 4.63
N THR A 282 18.40 -5.63 4.90
CA THR A 282 19.79 -5.22 5.19
C THR A 282 20.03 -4.85 6.65
N ILE A 283 21.21 -5.21 7.16
CA ILE A 283 21.63 -4.91 8.55
C ILE A 283 21.59 -3.38 8.80
N PRO A 284 22.15 -2.51 7.92
CA PRO A 284 22.06 -1.07 8.12
C PRO A 284 20.62 -0.55 8.15
N GLY A 285 19.75 -0.99 7.23
CA GLY A 285 18.34 -0.61 7.21
C GLY A 285 17.61 -1.04 8.48
N THR A 286 17.93 -2.23 8.99
CA THR A 286 17.36 -2.74 10.25
C THR A 286 17.79 -1.91 11.46
N VAL A 287 19.07 -1.55 11.54
CA VAL A 287 19.58 -0.70 12.62
C VAL A 287 18.90 0.68 12.59
N LEU A 288 18.74 1.27 11.41
CA LEU A 288 18.01 2.53 11.24
C LEU A 288 16.55 2.41 11.68
N ALA A 289 15.85 1.35 11.25
CA ALA A 289 14.46 1.12 11.64
C ALA A 289 14.30 0.90 13.16
N LEU A 290 15.27 0.27 13.83
CA LEU A 290 15.25 0.15 15.30
C LEU A 290 15.44 1.51 16.00
N PHE A 291 16.32 2.36 15.46
CA PHE A 291 16.49 3.72 15.96
C PHE A 291 15.20 4.54 15.76
N GLY A 292 14.61 4.47 14.56
CA GLY A 292 13.31 5.04 14.25
C GLY A 292 12.19 4.57 15.16
N ALA A 293 12.12 3.26 15.41
CA ALA A 293 11.17 2.65 16.34
C ALA A 293 11.29 3.23 17.75
N TYR A 294 12.52 3.43 18.24
CA TYR A 294 12.76 4.06 19.54
C TYR A 294 12.18 5.48 19.62
N PHE A 295 12.37 6.32 18.61
CA PHE A 295 11.76 7.67 18.60
C PHE A 295 10.25 7.63 18.35
N ALA A 296 9.76 6.70 17.54
CA ALA A 296 8.34 6.55 17.25
C ALA A 296 7.55 6.11 18.49
N ALA A 297 8.16 5.34 19.40
CA ALA A 297 7.55 4.90 20.65
C ALA A 297 7.14 6.08 21.57
N GLY A 298 7.86 7.20 21.49
CA GLY A 298 7.56 8.41 22.27
C GLY A 298 6.48 9.32 21.67
N ASP A 299 6.09 9.12 20.41
CA ASP A 299 5.13 9.98 19.71
C ASP A 299 3.92 9.18 19.22
N ARG A 300 2.76 9.45 19.81
CA ARG A 300 1.50 8.77 19.50
C ARG A 300 1.12 8.82 18.03
N LYS A 301 1.50 9.87 17.29
CA LYS A 301 1.20 9.98 15.86
C LYS A 301 2.05 9.02 15.02
N LYS A 302 3.28 8.73 15.47
CA LYS A 302 4.24 7.86 14.80
C LYS A 302 4.05 6.38 15.15
N LEU A 303 3.39 6.08 16.28
CA LEU A 303 3.09 4.71 16.72
C LEU A 303 2.41 3.84 15.66
N ILE A 304 1.65 4.43 14.71
CA ILE A 304 0.97 3.67 13.67
C ILE A 304 1.94 2.86 12.79
N PHE A 305 3.11 3.42 12.46
CA PHE A 305 4.14 2.72 11.67
C PHE A 305 4.88 1.68 12.49
N LEU A 306 5.14 1.98 13.77
CA LEU A 306 5.75 1.05 14.71
C LEU A 306 4.87 -0.19 14.90
N ILE A 307 3.58 0.01 15.17
CA ILE A 307 2.62 -1.08 15.38
C ILE A 307 2.45 -1.90 14.10
N SER A 308 2.41 -1.26 12.93
CA SER A 308 2.33 -1.97 11.65
C SER A 308 3.57 -2.84 11.40
N SER A 309 4.76 -2.30 11.68
CA SER A 309 6.02 -3.05 11.58
C SER A 309 6.05 -4.23 12.54
N ILE A 310 5.78 -4.00 13.83
CA ILE A 310 5.77 -5.06 14.84
C ILE A 310 4.76 -6.13 14.47
N SER A 311 3.58 -5.76 13.97
CA SER A 311 2.55 -6.70 13.55
C SER A 311 3.04 -7.60 12.42
N ALA A 312 3.56 -7.03 11.33
CA ALA A 312 4.06 -7.81 10.20
C ALA A 312 5.26 -8.68 10.57
N VAL A 313 6.21 -8.15 11.34
CA VAL A 313 7.38 -8.91 11.84
C VAL A 313 6.93 -10.06 12.75
N SER A 314 5.94 -9.84 13.61
CA SER A 314 5.41 -10.89 14.50
C SER A 314 4.74 -12.02 13.71
N ILE A 315 3.98 -11.69 12.67
CA ILE A 315 3.37 -12.71 11.80
C ILE A 315 4.45 -13.49 11.03
N ALA A 316 5.46 -12.82 10.49
CA ALA A 316 6.59 -13.48 9.83
C ALA A 316 7.33 -14.41 10.80
N PHE A 317 7.49 -14.00 12.07
CA PHE A 317 8.08 -14.82 13.12
C PHE A 317 7.25 -16.06 13.45
N ILE A 318 5.92 -15.92 13.55
CA ILE A 318 4.99 -17.05 13.74
C ILE A 318 5.18 -18.10 12.63
N PHE A 319 5.27 -17.68 11.37
CA PHE A 319 5.54 -18.63 10.28
C PHE A 319 6.90 -19.31 10.44
N ASN A 320 7.96 -18.55 10.72
CA ASN A 320 9.29 -19.14 10.88
C ASN A 320 9.34 -20.21 12.00
N LYS A 321 8.55 -20.02 13.07
CA LYS A 321 8.49 -20.93 14.21
C LYS A 321 7.52 -22.11 14.02
N PHE A 322 6.34 -21.86 13.45
CA PHE A 322 5.23 -22.82 13.42
C PHE A 322 4.87 -23.32 12.01
N ASN A 323 5.51 -22.79 10.95
CA ASN A 323 5.20 -23.03 9.54
C ASN A 323 3.73 -22.76 9.19
N ILE A 324 3.14 -21.75 9.84
CA ILE A 324 1.77 -21.28 9.57
C ILE A 324 1.84 -19.76 9.45
N SER A 325 1.34 -19.22 8.33
CA SER A 325 1.22 -17.79 8.12
C SER A 325 -0.23 -17.39 8.35
N LEU A 326 -0.42 -16.26 9.02
CA LEU A 326 -1.74 -15.72 9.32
C LEU A 326 -1.98 -14.47 8.46
N LEU A 327 -3.23 -14.27 8.05
CA LEU A 327 -3.76 -13.12 7.32
C LEU A 327 -3.27 -13.02 5.87
N ALA A 328 -2.00 -13.27 5.59
CA ALA A 328 -1.42 -13.26 4.26
C ALA A 328 -0.38 -14.38 4.09
N PRO A 329 -0.04 -14.77 2.84
CA PRO A 329 1.06 -15.69 2.57
C PRO A 329 2.40 -15.16 3.11
N TYR A 330 3.25 -16.05 3.61
CA TYR A 330 4.47 -15.69 4.34
C TYR A 330 5.42 -14.76 3.55
N GLN A 331 5.59 -15.04 2.27
CA GLN A 331 6.40 -14.24 1.35
C GLN A 331 5.91 -12.79 1.31
N ARG A 332 4.58 -12.58 1.29
CA ARG A 332 3.95 -11.25 1.28
C ARG A 332 4.07 -10.58 2.64
N VAL A 333 3.86 -11.31 3.73
CA VAL A 333 4.07 -10.79 5.10
C VAL A 333 5.50 -10.28 5.28
N SER A 334 6.49 -11.05 4.79
CA SER A 334 7.90 -10.67 4.85
C SER A 334 8.14 -9.36 4.11
N TYR A 335 7.53 -9.16 2.94
CA TYR A 335 7.62 -7.91 2.18
C TYR A 335 6.94 -6.73 2.90
N TYR A 336 5.74 -6.93 3.45
CA TYR A 336 5.04 -5.90 4.23
C TYR A 336 5.86 -5.46 5.45
N ALA A 337 6.56 -6.38 6.11
CA ALA A 337 7.46 -6.05 7.20
C ALA A 337 8.53 -5.03 6.76
N LEU A 338 9.16 -5.25 5.60
CA LEU A 338 10.15 -4.31 5.04
C LEU A 338 9.53 -2.93 4.74
N ILE A 339 8.35 -2.92 4.13
CA ILE A 339 7.67 -1.68 3.75
C ILE A 339 7.25 -0.88 4.98
N PHE A 340 6.75 -1.54 6.03
CA PHE A 340 6.38 -0.86 7.27
C PHE A 340 7.59 -0.38 8.07
N MET A 341 8.74 -1.05 7.93
CA MET A 341 10.00 -0.63 8.54
C MET A 341 10.63 0.57 7.84
N ALA A 342 10.43 0.77 6.53
CA ALA A 342 11.03 1.90 5.80
C ALA A 342 10.66 3.32 6.34
N PRO A 343 9.45 3.56 6.85
CA PRO A 343 9.10 4.79 7.58
C PRO A 343 9.70 4.98 8.98
N LEU A 344 10.28 3.94 9.57
CA LEU A 344 10.97 3.99 10.86
C LEU A 344 12.45 4.27 10.58
#